data_AF-A0A2N9NSL1-F1
#
_entry.id   AF-A0A2N9NSL1-F1
#
_cell.length_a   1.000
_cell.length_b   1.000
_cell.length_c   1.000
_cell.angle_alpha   90.00
_cell.angle_beta   90.00
_cell.angle_gamma   90.00
#
_symmetry.space_group_name_H-M   'P 1'
#
loop_
_entity.id
_entity.type
_entity.pdbx_description
1 polymer ?
#
loop_
_entity_poly.entity_id
_entity_poly.type
_entity_poly.pdbx_seq_one_letter_code
_entity_poly.pdbx_strand_id
1 'polypeptide(L)'
;MTQEQNESAQVEALSIPSLTALPKTEVAFGIFAWNEENAVRPMVSSLFAQSIFAELDRRQWRSEILCVLNGCTDRTPAVAREIFERQSREHPNREAFSTRVAELPERGKINAWNQFVHALSAKSARFLFMMDADILIHRPETMWNMLEALERDPQASVSVDRPCKDLSFSSRKSFRNNLSLAASQMTRSAAGQLCGQLYCIRAEVARKIYLPKDLAACEDGFIKALVCTDFLTRPVAPERIRLAEGAEHTFEAYTRPTAILRNQKRQLIGQTIVHILVDEYLPGLPVAERRELGRTLREKDDRDPLWLKRVIETHLQRRHFFWRLYPGLLSQSFRRWAGVPGLKRLTCFPAAAAGFFAALLASWTAFRALKRGRTNYWPRAQRGGIATRREEIGGKRTTSPLPSPPEEEKEMPRRLEDAAAGLQFRASLAFESGSPESVRGAQLYTLRAARAGRRSGARSAADGGDEMSPPLTTTGTAQPNP
;
A
#
# COMPACT_ATOMS: atom_id res chain seq x y z
N MET A 1 7.60 80.29 31.44
CA MET A 1 6.74 79.44 32.28
C MET A 1 5.35 79.47 31.67
N THR A 2 4.76 78.42 31.12
CA THR A 2 5.25 77.13 30.62
C THR A 2 4.18 76.72 29.63
N GLN A 3 4.62 76.43 28.41
CA GLN A 3 3.79 76.10 27.26
C GLN A 3 3.68 74.58 27.21
N GLU A 4 2.69 74.01 27.89
CA GLU A 4 2.40 72.57 27.92
C GLU A 4 0.88 72.35 27.85
N GLN A 5 0.29 72.68 26.71
CA GLN A 5 -1.07 72.29 26.33
C GLN A 5 -1.10 72.11 24.82
N ASN A 6 -0.67 70.96 24.32
CA ASN A 6 -1.17 70.32 23.09
C ASN A 6 -0.25 69.16 22.71
N GLU A 7 -0.56 67.95 23.18
CA GLU A 7 -0.17 66.71 22.50
C GLU A 7 -0.95 65.53 23.10
N SER A 8 -2.27 65.66 23.17
CA SER A 8 -3.17 64.52 23.32
C SER A 8 -3.82 64.24 21.96
N ALA A 9 -2.95 63.96 20.98
CA ALA A 9 -3.38 63.41 19.71
C ALA A 9 -3.86 61.98 19.96
N GLN A 10 -5.15 61.79 19.69
CA GLN A 10 -5.82 60.51 19.57
C GLN A 10 -4.98 59.58 18.69
N VAL A 11 -4.26 58.64 19.31
CA VAL A 11 -3.82 57.42 18.63
C VAL A 11 -5.06 56.54 18.59
N GLU A 12 -5.89 56.80 17.58
CA GLU A 12 -6.93 55.91 17.13
C GLU A 12 -6.26 54.56 16.86
N ALA A 13 -6.45 53.63 17.78
CA ALA A 13 -5.93 52.27 17.68
C ALA A 13 -6.59 51.63 16.46
N LEU A 14 -5.94 51.78 15.30
CA LEU A 14 -6.16 51.00 14.10
C LEU A 14 -6.07 49.54 14.54
N SER A 15 -7.24 48.96 14.77
CA SER A 15 -7.43 47.56 15.01
C SER A 15 -6.95 46.87 13.75
N ILE A 16 -5.67 46.46 13.75
CA ILE A 16 -5.11 45.62 12.71
C ILE A 16 -6.06 44.43 12.65
N PRO A 17 -6.79 44.23 11.53
CA PRO A 17 -7.69 43.09 11.42
C PRO A 17 -6.84 41.87 11.72
N SER A 18 -7.21 41.16 12.80
CA SER A 18 -6.56 39.94 13.26
C SER A 18 -6.17 39.15 12.04
N LEU A 19 -4.86 39.05 11.76
CA LEU A 19 -4.29 38.26 10.66
C LEU A 19 -4.94 36.89 10.74
N THR A 20 -5.98 36.69 9.94
CA THR A 20 -6.74 35.45 9.90
C THR A 20 -5.74 34.45 9.39
N ALA A 21 -5.23 33.63 10.32
CA ALA A 21 -4.19 32.67 10.05
C ALA A 21 -4.60 31.90 8.80
N LEU A 22 -3.76 31.98 7.75
CA LEU A 22 -4.06 31.33 6.48
C LEU A 22 -4.51 29.90 6.75
N PRO A 23 -5.60 29.43 6.11
CA PRO A 23 -6.17 28.15 6.46
C PRO A 23 -5.12 27.06 6.30
N LYS A 24 -4.89 26.30 7.37
CA LYS A 24 -3.84 25.30 7.43
C LYS A 24 -4.20 24.12 6.51
N THR A 25 -3.24 23.68 5.69
CA THR A 25 -3.40 22.44 4.92
C THR A 25 -3.36 21.26 5.88
N GLU A 26 -4.50 20.58 6.03
CA GLU A 26 -4.68 19.45 6.96
C GLU A 26 -4.65 18.09 6.26
N VAL A 27 -4.98 18.05 4.97
CA VAL A 27 -5.03 16.82 4.17
C VAL A 27 -4.17 16.98 2.91
N ALA A 28 -3.37 15.98 2.57
CA ALA A 28 -2.69 15.93 1.27
C ALA A 28 -3.04 14.65 0.52
N PHE A 29 -3.31 14.75 -0.79
CA PHE A 29 -3.60 13.64 -1.68
C PHE A 29 -2.41 13.45 -2.64
N GLY A 30 -1.82 12.26 -2.63
CA GLY A 30 -0.79 11.83 -3.57
C GLY A 30 -1.36 10.83 -4.57
N ILE A 31 -1.50 11.27 -5.82
CA ILE A 31 -1.84 10.42 -6.96
C ILE A 31 -0.55 9.98 -7.63
N PHE A 32 -0.28 8.68 -7.68
CA PHE A 32 0.90 8.12 -8.34
C PHE A 32 0.57 7.65 -9.76
N ALA A 33 1.22 8.23 -10.77
CA ALA A 33 0.98 7.89 -12.16
C ALA A 33 2.26 7.58 -12.93
N TRP A 34 2.19 6.59 -13.82
CA TRP A 34 3.24 6.28 -14.79
C TRP A 34 2.62 5.80 -16.10
N ASN A 35 2.64 6.65 -17.12
CA ASN A 35 2.03 6.39 -18.42
C ASN A 35 0.55 5.95 -18.32
N GLU A 36 -0.25 6.76 -17.64
CA GLU A 36 -1.67 6.51 -17.33
C GLU A 36 -2.58 7.55 -18.03
N GLU A 37 -2.22 7.98 -19.25
CA GLU A 37 -2.93 9.04 -20.00
C GLU A 37 -4.45 8.83 -20.05
N ASN A 38 -4.89 7.59 -20.27
CA ASN A 38 -6.30 7.23 -20.39
C ASN A 38 -7.03 7.09 -19.03
N ALA A 39 -6.29 6.90 -17.93
CA ALA A 39 -6.86 6.60 -16.62
C ALA A 39 -6.84 7.81 -15.67
N VAL A 40 -5.85 8.69 -15.81
CA VAL A 40 -5.65 9.82 -14.89
C VAL A 40 -6.83 10.79 -14.90
N ARG A 41 -7.43 11.09 -16.07
CA ARG A 41 -8.58 12.01 -16.16
C ARG A 41 -9.83 11.45 -15.47
N PRO A 42 -10.29 10.21 -15.75
CA PRO A 42 -11.38 9.59 -15.01
C PRO A 42 -11.13 9.51 -13.50
N MET A 43 -9.93 9.11 -13.09
CA MET A 43 -9.58 8.98 -11.67
C MET A 43 -9.65 10.35 -10.98
N VAL A 44 -8.98 11.38 -11.51
CA VAL A 44 -9.02 12.74 -10.94
C VAL A 44 -10.44 13.30 -10.94
N SER A 45 -11.23 13.06 -11.99
CA SER A 45 -12.64 13.50 -12.01
C SER A 45 -13.45 12.83 -10.89
N SER A 46 -13.22 11.54 -10.63
CA SER A 46 -13.89 10.81 -9.55
C SER A 46 -13.46 11.28 -8.16
N LEU A 47 -12.21 11.73 -8.00
CA LEU A 47 -11.74 12.39 -6.78
C LEU A 47 -12.45 13.72 -6.55
N PHE A 48 -12.54 14.60 -7.57
CA PHE A 48 -13.25 15.88 -7.43
C PHE A 48 -14.75 15.74 -7.24
N ALA A 49 -15.35 14.60 -7.57
CA ALA A 49 -16.74 14.31 -7.25
C ALA A 49 -16.98 13.94 -5.76
N GLN A 50 -15.94 13.90 -4.93
CA GLN A 50 -16.03 13.48 -3.53
C GLN A 50 -16.51 14.62 -2.61
N SER A 51 -17.36 14.26 -1.65
CA SER A 51 -17.90 15.13 -0.61
C SER A 51 -16.85 15.73 0.33
N ILE A 52 -15.65 15.13 0.42
CA ILE A 52 -14.58 15.59 1.31
C ILE A 52 -14.24 17.07 1.14
N PHE A 53 -14.31 17.63 -0.08
CA PHE A 53 -13.99 19.04 -0.29
C PHE A 53 -15.01 19.99 0.33
N ALA A 54 -16.30 19.65 0.30
CA ALA A 54 -17.35 20.41 0.98
C ALA A 54 -17.18 20.32 2.51
N GLU A 55 -16.83 19.14 3.02
CA GLU A 55 -16.60 18.95 4.46
C GLU A 55 -15.35 19.69 4.97
N LEU A 56 -14.29 19.74 4.16
CA LEU A 56 -13.09 20.53 4.47
C LEU A 56 -13.41 22.03 4.48
N ASP A 57 -14.14 22.52 3.47
CA ASP A 57 -14.56 23.92 3.40
C ASP A 57 -15.38 24.34 4.63
N ARG A 58 -16.38 23.52 5.00
CA ARG A 58 -17.21 23.72 6.19
C ARG A 58 -16.39 23.78 7.48
N ARG A 59 -15.28 23.04 7.56
CA ARG A 59 -14.35 23.02 8.69
C ARG A 59 -13.25 24.08 8.60
N GLN A 60 -13.23 24.89 7.55
CA GLN A 60 -12.16 25.86 7.27
C GLN A 60 -10.79 25.17 7.17
N TRP A 61 -10.76 23.94 6.66
CA TRP A 61 -9.54 23.18 6.39
C TRP A 61 -9.20 23.26 4.92
N ARG A 62 -7.90 23.18 4.61
CA ARG A 62 -7.44 23.05 3.23
C ARG A 62 -6.84 21.69 2.96
N SER A 63 -6.92 21.32 1.69
CA SER A 63 -6.20 20.18 1.15
C SER A 63 -5.24 20.57 0.03
N GLU A 64 -4.24 19.72 -0.15
CA GLU A 64 -3.33 19.78 -1.29
C GLU A 64 -3.51 18.50 -2.10
N ILE A 65 -3.61 18.60 -3.42
CA ILE A 65 -3.74 17.46 -4.32
C ILE A 65 -2.57 17.47 -5.28
N LEU A 66 -1.75 16.43 -5.25
CA LEU A 66 -0.61 16.28 -6.15
C LEU A 66 -0.79 15.07 -7.06
N CYS A 67 -0.54 15.29 -8.35
CA CYS A 67 -0.26 14.21 -9.28
C CYS A 67 1.26 14.05 -9.39
N VAL A 68 1.80 12.98 -8.80
CA VAL A 68 3.23 12.66 -8.78
C VAL A 68 3.52 11.72 -9.95
N LEU A 69 4.06 12.33 -11.00
CA LEU A 69 4.33 11.70 -12.29
C LEU A 69 5.75 11.20 -12.34
N ASN A 70 5.92 9.96 -12.78
CA ASN A 70 7.12 9.23 -12.43
C ASN A 70 7.86 8.67 -13.65
N GLY A 71 8.60 9.54 -14.34
CA GLY A 71 9.21 9.21 -15.63
C GLY A 71 8.18 8.88 -16.71
N CYS A 72 7.10 9.68 -16.78
CA CYS A 72 6.09 9.56 -17.82
C CYS A 72 6.65 9.98 -19.18
N THR A 73 6.26 9.26 -20.23
CA THR A 73 6.67 9.52 -21.62
C THR A 73 5.47 9.76 -22.56
N ASP A 74 4.25 9.62 -22.04
CA ASP A 74 3.00 9.88 -22.77
C ASP A 74 2.38 11.22 -22.35
N ARG A 75 1.11 11.49 -22.68
CA ARG A 75 0.46 12.76 -22.32
C ARG A 75 -0.10 12.79 -20.90
N THR A 76 0.21 11.83 -20.03
CA THR A 76 -0.21 11.87 -18.61
C THR A 76 0.05 13.23 -17.95
N PRO A 77 1.22 13.88 -18.13
CA PRO A 77 1.47 15.19 -17.53
C PRO A 77 0.58 16.30 -18.05
N ALA A 78 0.32 16.35 -19.35
CA ALA A 78 -0.56 17.35 -19.95
C ALA A 78 -2.00 17.15 -19.46
N VAL A 79 -2.50 15.91 -19.51
CA VAL A 79 -3.86 15.56 -19.09
C VAL A 79 -4.08 15.90 -17.61
N ALA A 80 -3.12 15.61 -16.74
CA ALA A 80 -3.20 15.94 -15.31
C ALA A 80 -3.26 17.46 -15.06
N ARG A 81 -2.45 18.25 -15.78
CA ARG A 81 -2.49 19.73 -15.69
C ARG A 81 -3.83 20.29 -16.14
N GLU A 82 -4.30 19.87 -17.32
CA GLU A 82 -5.57 20.34 -17.89
C GLU A 82 -6.75 20.13 -16.93
N ILE A 83 -6.85 18.94 -16.33
CA ILE A 83 -7.95 18.68 -15.38
C ILE A 83 -7.80 19.46 -14.08
N PHE A 84 -6.57 19.61 -13.57
CA PHE A 84 -6.32 20.41 -12.36
C PHE A 84 -6.63 21.88 -12.57
N GLU A 85 -6.20 22.47 -13.69
CA GLU A 85 -6.52 23.86 -14.03
C GLU A 85 -8.02 24.10 -14.14
N ARG A 86 -8.76 23.18 -14.78
CA ARG A 86 -10.22 23.25 -14.87
C ARG A 86 -10.86 23.20 -13.49
N GLN A 87 -10.48 22.24 -12.66
CA GLN A 87 -11.06 22.05 -11.32
C GLN A 87 -10.74 23.21 -10.39
N SER A 88 -9.54 23.78 -10.45
CA SER A 88 -9.20 24.98 -9.68
C SER A 88 -10.03 26.21 -10.05
N ARG A 89 -10.60 26.28 -11.27
CA ARG A 89 -11.47 27.38 -11.70
C ARG A 89 -12.94 27.10 -11.40
N GLU A 90 -13.40 25.90 -11.72
CA GLU A 90 -14.83 25.57 -11.84
C GLU A 90 -15.41 24.87 -10.61
N HIS A 91 -14.59 24.26 -9.75
CA HIS A 91 -15.11 23.44 -8.64
C HIS A 91 -15.81 24.32 -7.58
N PRO A 92 -17.01 23.93 -7.09
CA PRO A 92 -17.76 24.71 -6.10
C PRO A 92 -16.96 25.00 -4.82
N ASN A 93 -16.18 24.02 -4.36
CA ASN A 93 -15.34 24.10 -3.16
C ASN A 93 -13.86 24.36 -3.50
N ARG A 94 -13.55 25.16 -4.53
CA ARG A 94 -12.17 25.39 -4.99
C ARG A 94 -11.24 26.01 -3.93
N GLU A 95 -11.78 26.75 -2.97
CA GLU A 95 -10.99 27.34 -1.88
C GLU A 95 -10.47 26.28 -0.89
N ALA A 96 -11.18 25.16 -0.76
CA ALA A 96 -10.83 24.06 0.14
C ALA A 96 -9.65 23.21 -0.36
N PHE A 97 -9.13 23.46 -1.56
CA PHE A 97 -7.98 22.72 -2.07
C PHE A 97 -7.01 23.58 -2.89
N SER A 98 -5.85 22.99 -3.16
CA SER A 98 -4.90 23.44 -4.16
C SER A 98 -4.43 22.23 -4.95
N THR A 99 -4.03 22.43 -6.21
CA THR A 99 -3.60 21.35 -7.09
C THR A 99 -2.18 21.59 -7.61
N ARG A 100 -1.41 20.51 -7.78
CA ARG A 100 -0.06 20.58 -8.36
C ARG A 100 0.33 19.31 -9.09
N VAL A 101 0.99 19.45 -10.23
CA VAL A 101 1.65 18.33 -10.90
C VAL A 101 3.13 18.33 -10.52
N ALA A 102 3.65 17.20 -10.05
CA ALA A 102 5.05 17.02 -9.69
C ALA A 102 5.67 15.96 -10.59
N GLU A 103 6.60 16.35 -11.46
CA GLU A 103 7.32 15.43 -12.34
C GLU A 103 8.63 15.00 -11.71
N LEU A 104 8.81 13.69 -11.55
CA LEU A 104 10.02 13.08 -11.01
C LEU A 104 10.84 12.46 -12.14
N PRO A 105 12.17 12.71 -12.18
CA PRO A 105 13.04 12.16 -13.22
C PRO A 105 13.29 10.66 -13.02
N GLU A 106 13.39 10.20 -11.78
CA GLU A 106 13.66 8.79 -11.46
C GLU A 106 12.36 7.99 -11.34
N ARG A 107 12.21 6.99 -12.21
CA ARG A 107 11.06 6.08 -12.25
C ARG A 107 10.89 5.24 -10.96
N GLY A 108 9.65 4.89 -10.62
CA GLY A 108 9.30 3.83 -9.67
C GLY A 108 8.37 4.28 -8.53
N LYS A 109 7.26 3.56 -8.33
CA LYS A 109 6.22 3.93 -7.33
C LYS A 109 6.79 4.21 -5.94
N ILE A 110 7.80 3.45 -5.54
CA ILE A 110 8.54 3.63 -4.29
C ILE A 110 9.18 5.03 -4.18
N ASN A 111 9.86 5.49 -5.24
CA ASN A 111 10.43 6.83 -5.28
C ASN A 111 9.33 7.89 -5.19
N ALA A 112 8.27 7.76 -6.00
CA ALA A 112 7.15 8.70 -5.97
C ALA A 112 6.49 8.79 -4.58
N TRP A 113 6.31 7.66 -3.90
CA TRP A 113 5.79 7.60 -2.55
C TRP A 113 6.73 8.31 -1.56
N ASN A 114 8.03 8.01 -1.59
CA ASN A 114 9.00 8.66 -0.71
C ASN A 114 9.06 10.18 -0.94
N GLN A 115 9.08 10.63 -2.20
CA GLN A 115 9.08 12.05 -2.53
C GLN A 115 7.79 12.73 -2.05
N PHE A 116 6.62 12.11 -2.26
CA PHE A 116 5.35 12.63 -1.77
C PHE A 116 5.35 12.82 -0.25
N VAL A 117 5.70 11.78 0.50
CA VAL A 117 5.62 11.79 1.97
C VAL A 117 6.65 12.72 2.60
N HIS A 118 7.86 12.78 2.06
CA HIS A 118 8.99 13.43 2.74
C HIS A 118 9.37 14.80 2.20
N ALA A 119 9.05 15.10 0.93
CA ALA A 119 9.51 16.30 0.26
C ALA A 119 8.39 17.16 -0.33
N LEU A 120 7.36 16.53 -0.92
CA LEU A 120 6.37 17.25 -1.73
C LEU A 120 5.12 17.65 -0.96
N SER A 121 4.61 16.80 -0.06
CA SER A 121 3.39 17.09 0.71
C SER A 121 3.63 18.16 1.78
N ALA A 122 2.59 18.96 2.06
CA ALA A 122 2.63 20.00 3.08
C ALA A 122 3.04 19.43 4.45
N LYS A 123 4.04 20.07 5.07
CA LYS A 123 4.50 19.72 6.42
C LYS A 123 3.38 19.83 7.47
N SER A 124 2.43 20.73 7.24
CA SER A 124 1.27 20.95 8.12
C SER A 124 0.20 19.86 8.01
N ALA A 125 0.18 19.07 6.93
CA ALA A 125 -0.84 18.05 6.73
C ALA A 125 -0.79 17.02 7.86
N ARG A 126 -1.96 16.70 8.40
CA ARG A 126 -2.18 15.65 9.42
C ARG A 126 -2.49 14.31 8.80
N PHE A 127 -3.09 14.31 7.60
CA PHE A 127 -3.51 13.09 6.90
C PHE A 127 -2.98 13.10 5.47
N LEU A 128 -2.49 11.95 5.02
CA LEU A 128 -2.03 11.73 3.66
C LEU A 128 -2.89 10.64 3.02
N PHE A 129 -3.48 10.93 1.88
CA PHE A 129 -4.09 9.94 1.00
C PHE A 129 -3.07 9.51 -0.06
N MET A 130 -3.00 8.21 -0.30
CA MET A 130 -2.17 7.62 -1.33
C MET A 130 -3.05 6.83 -2.27
N MET A 131 -2.96 7.13 -3.57
CA MET A 131 -3.78 6.46 -4.57
C MET A 131 -3.04 6.22 -5.89
N ASP A 132 -3.37 5.10 -6.55
CA ASP A 132 -2.94 4.83 -7.91
C ASP A 132 -3.80 5.63 -8.92
N ALA A 133 -3.21 6.05 -10.04
CA ALA A 133 -3.94 6.83 -11.05
C ALA A 133 -4.93 6.01 -11.91
N ASP A 134 -5.04 4.71 -11.66
CA ASP A 134 -5.79 3.73 -12.46
C ASP A 134 -7.02 3.14 -11.73
N ILE A 135 -7.46 3.79 -10.66
CA ILE A 135 -8.68 3.44 -9.92
C ILE A 135 -9.81 4.44 -10.18
N LEU A 136 -11.04 4.08 -9.81
CA LEU A 136 -12.18 4.99 -9.79
C LEU A 136 -12.84 5.00 -8.41
N ILE A 137 -13.17 6.18 -7.90
CA ILE A 137 -13.83 6.35 -6.61
C ILE A 137 -15.31 6.66 -6.86
N HIS A 138 -16.19 5.67 -6.65
CA HIS A 138 -17.59 5.81 -7.07
C HIS A 138 -18.50 6.43 -6.03
N ARG A 139 -18.36 6.06 -4.75
CA ARG A 139 -19.22 6.60 -3.70
C ARG A 139 -18.71 8.00 -3.33
N PRO A 140 -19.56 9.04 -3.38
CA PRO A 140 -19.15 10.41 -3.06
C PRO A 140 -18.57 10.57 -1.65
N GLU A 141 -18.90 9.68 -0.72
CA GLU A 141 -18.49 9.73 0.68
C GLU A 141 -17.19 8.97 0.95
N THR A 142 -16.60 8.29 -0.04
CA THR A 142 -15.46 7.37 0.17
C THR A 142 -14.29 8.05 0.88
N MET A 143 -13.82 9.17 0.34
CA MET A 143 -12.66 9.87 0.91
C MET A 143 -12.97 10.46 2.27
N TRP A 144 -14.20 10.95 2.46
CA TRP A 144 -14.65 11.50 3.73
C TRP A 144 -14.71 10.43 4.82
N ASN A 145 -15.35 9.30 4.55
CA ASN A 145 -15.47 8.19 5.50
C ASN A 145 -14.11 7.63 5.91
N MET A 146 -13.13 7.62 4.98
CA MET A 146 -11.76 7.24 5.29
C MET A 146 -11.08 8.21 6.26
N LEU A 147 -11.20 9.53 6.02
CA LEU A 147 -10.67 10.54 6.93
C LEU A 147 -11.34 10.43 8.31
N GLU A 148 -12.67 10.37 8.32
CA GLU A 148 -13.49 10.30 9.52
C GLU A 148 -13.21 9.04 10.35
N ALA A 149 -12.93 7.89 9.71
CA ALA A 149 -12.51 6.68 10.41
C ALA A 149 -11.21 6.88 11.22
N LEU A 150 -10.27 7.68 10.71
CA LEU A 150 -9.07 8.05 11.47
C LEU A 150 -9.37 9.10 12.54
N GLU A 151 -10.27 10.05 12.29
CA GLU A 151 -10.63 11.02 13.34
C GLU A 151 -11.30 10.35 14.54
N ARG A 152 -12.20 9.40 14.30
CA ARG A 152 -12.94 8.68 15.34
C ARG A 152 -12.09 7.70 16.13
N ASP A 153 -11.03 7.15 15.52
CA ASP A 153 -10.14 6.18 16.18
C ASP A 153 -8.70 6.71 16.27
N PRO A 154 -8.32 7.33 17.42
CA PRO A 154 -6.95 7.77 17.67
C PRO A 154 -5.90 6.66 17.61
N GLN A 155 -6.27 5.40 17.86
CA GLN A 155 -5.33 4.26 17.80
C GLN A 155 -5.10 3.78 16.36
N ALA A 156 -6.06 4.04 15.46
CA ALA A 156 -5.90 3.81 14.04
C ALA A 156 -4.83 4.75 13.46
N SER A 157 -3.89 4.18 12.72
CA SER A 157 -2.84 4.91 12.00
C SER A 157 -3.14 5.00 10.51
N VAL A 158 -3.89 4.02 9.98
CA VAL A 158 -4.29 3.93 8.57
C VAL A 158 -5.78 3.64 8.49
N SER A 159 -6.48 4.28 7.56
CA SER A 159 -7.78 3.82 7.08
C SER A 159 -7.69 3.39 5.63
N VAL A 160 -8.45 2.35 5.30
CA VAL A 160 -8.50 1.74 3.98
C VAL A 160 -9.95 1.65 3.52
N ASP A 161 -10.15 1.57 2.22
CA ASP A 161 -11.46 1.32 1.64
C ASP A 161 -11.61 -0.15 1.21
N ARG A 162 -12.74 -0.49 0.60
CA ARG A 162 -12.98 -1.80 0.01
C ARG A 162 -12.63 -1.79 -1.49
N PRO A 163 -11.56 -2.49 -1.93
CA PRO A 163 -11.26 -2.63 -3.34
C PRO A 163 -12.31 -3.50 -4.07
N CYS A 164 -12.83 -2.96 -5.16
CA CYS A 164 -13.83 -3.57 -6.02
C CYS A 164 -13.29 -3.81 -7.44
N LYS A 165 -13.46 -5.03 -7.95
CA LYS A 165 -13.08 -5.35 -9.33
C LYS A 165 -14.14 -4.80 -10.27
N ASP A 166 -13.74 -4.14 -11.34
CA ASP A 166 -14.63 -3.64 -12.42
C ASP A 166 -15.68 -4.68 -12.88
N LEU A 167 -15.30 -5.96 -12.91
CA LEU A 167 -16.19 -7.08 -13.23
C LEU A 167 -17.46 -7.15 -12.37
N SER A 168 -17.47 -6.61 -11.14
CA SER A 168 -18.67 -6.56 -10.30
C SER A 168 -19.79 -5.71 -10.89
N PHE A 169 -19.46 -4.76 -11.76
CA PHE A 169 -20.40 -3.81 -12.36
C PHE A 169 -20.87 -4.22 -13.77
N SER A 170 -20.39 -5.37 -14.30
CA SER A 170 -20.84 -5.88 -15.60
C SER A 170 -22.27 -6.46 -15.53
N SER A 171 -23.15 -6.02 -16.43
CA SER A 171 -24.57 -6.42 -16.49
C SER A 171 -24.77 -7.88 -16.91
N ARG A 172 -23.81 -8.47 -17.64
CA ARG A 172 -23.80 -9.90 -18.00
C ARG A 172 -22.73 -10.64 -17.19
N LYS A 173 -23.13 -11.28 -16.10
CA LYS A 173 -22.23 -12.08 -15.26
C LYS A 173 -22.02 -13.45 -15.91
N SER A 174 -20.92 -13.62 -16.63
CA SER A 174 -20.48 -14.95 -17.05
C SER A 174 -20.17 -15.83 -15.84
N PHE A 175 -20.19 -17.16 -15.99
CA PHE A 175 -19.72 -18.09 -14.94
C PHE A 175 -18.32 -17.74 -14.42
N ARG A 176 -17.45 -17.20 -15.30
CA ARG A 176 -16.10 -16.73 -14.95
C ARG A 176 -16.15 -15.50 -14.04
N ASN A 177 -17.08 -14.57 -14.28
CA ASN A 177 -17.25 -13.37 -13.46
C ASN A 177 -17.75 -13.72 -12.06
N ASN A 178 -18.77 -14.59 -11.95
CA ASN A 178 -19.30 -15.03 -10.65
C ASN A 178 -18.23 -15.73 -9.80
N LEU A 179 -17.38 -16.54 -10.45
CA LEU A 179 -16.28 -17.21 -9.78
C LEU A 179 -15.16 -16.24 -9.36
N SER A 180 -14.84 -15.24 -10.19
CA SER A 180 -13.91 -14.15 -9.83
C SER A 180 -14.35 -13.41 -8.58
N LEU A 181 -15.65 -13.12 -8.51
CA LEU A 181 -16.28 -12.42 -7.40
C LEU A 181 -16.28 -13.28 -6.13
N ALA A 182 -16.59 -14.58 -6.24
CA ALA A 182 -16.55 -15.51 -5.11
C ALA A 182 -15.14 -15.63 -4.51
N ALA A 183 -14.10 -15.74 -5.35
CA ALA A 183 -12.71 -15.76 -4.89
C ALA A 183 -12.33 -14.44 -4.19
N SER A 184 -12.84 -13.31 -4.68
CA SER A 184 -12.59 -11.98 -4.11
C SER A 184 -13.35 -11.75 -2.81
N GLN A 185 -14.51 -12.40 -2.58
CA GLN A 185 -15.23 -12.33 -1.30
C GLN A 185 -14.47 -13.02 -0.17
N MET A 186 -13.76 -14.12 -0.46
CA MET A 186 -12.95 -14.84 0.55
C MET A 186 -11.76 -14.03 1.08
N THR A 187 -11.35 -12.98 0.36
CA THR A 187 -10.19 -12.16 0.71
C THR A 187 -10.55 -10.80 1.29
N ARG A 188 -11.85 -10.46 1.41
CA ARG A 188 -12.33 -9.10 1.74
C ARG A 188 -12.51 -8.79 3.23
N SER A 189 -12.41 -9.78 4.11
CA SER A 189 -12.85 -9.66 5.51
C SER A 189 -11.72 -9.78 6.55
N ALA A 190 -10.46 -9.81 6.13
CA ALA A 190 -9.37 -9.86 7.10
C ALA A 190 -9.12 -8.47 7.70
N ALA A 191 -9.34 -8.34 9.02
CA ALA A 191 -8.94 -7.15 9.77
C ALA A 191 -7.46 -6.83 9.50
N GLY A 192 -7.16 -5.54 9.36
CA GLY A 192 -5.80 -5.07 9.11
C GLY A 192 -5.27 -5.32 7.70
N GLN A 193 -6.12 -5.49 6.69
CA GLN A 193 -5.68 -5.54 5.30
C GLN A 193 -5.38 -4.12 4.79
N LEU A 194 -4.22 -3.95 4.14
CA LEU A 194 -3.82 -2.71 3.48
C LEU A 194 -3.69 -3.00 1.99
N CYS A 195 -4.31 -2.16 1.17
CA CYS A 195 -4.23 -2.23 -0.29
C CYS A 195 -3.39 -1.05 -0.78
N GLY A 196 -2.37 -1.31 -1.58
CA GLY A 196 -1.50 -0.24 -2.11
C GLY A 196 -2.16 0.71 -3.11
N GLN A 197 -3.43 0.50 -3.47
CA GLN A 197 -4.15 1.27 -4.49
C GLN A 197 -4.87 2.50 -3.93
N LEU A 198 -5.40 2.44 -2.71
CA LEU A 198 -6.03 3.57 -2.02
C LEU A 198 -5.97 3.35 -0.49
N TYR A 199 -5.42 4.31 0.23
CA TYR A 199 -5.46 4.34 1.70
C TYR A 199 -5.18 5.76 2.22
N CYS A 200 -5.62 6.04 3.44
CA CYS A 200 -5.31 7.25 4.18
C CYS A 200 -4.45 6.90 5.39
N ILE A 201 -3.40 7.65 5.65
CA ILE A 201 -2.48 7.45 6.77
C ILE A 201 -2.29 8.76 7.53
N ARG A 202 -2.08 8.66 8.85
CA ARG A 202 -1.60 9.81 9.63
C ARG A 202 -0.22 10.23 9.15
N ALA A 203 -0.04 11.51 8.85
CA ALA A 203 1.21 12.04 8.31
C ALA A 203 2.41 11.79 9.24
N GLU A 204 2.21 11.88 10.56
CA GLU A 204 3.24 11.58 11.56
C GLU A 204 3.74 10.12 11.51
N VAL A 205 2.89 9.18 11.10
CA VAL A 205 3.24 7.77 10.94
C VAL A 205 3.92 7.58 9.59
N ALA A 206 3.36 8.14 8.52
CA ALA A 206 3.93 8.07 7.18
C ALA A 206 5.37 8.61 7.12
N ARG A 207 5.63 9.75 7.76
CA ARG A 207 6.96 10.40 7.81
C ARG A 207 8.02 9.61 8.56
N LYS A 208 7.63 8.59 9.35
CA LYS A 208 8.55 7.64 9.98
C LYS A 208 8.86 6.43 9.10
N ILE A 209 8.15 6.26 8.00
CA ILE A 209 8.33 5.18 7.04
C ILE A 209 9.18 5.69 5.88
N TYR A 210 10.21 4.93 5.52
CA TYR A 210 10.94 5.10 4.28
C TYR A 210 10.93 3.77 3.54
N LEU A 211 10.55 3.80 2.26
CA LEU A 211 10.46 2.60 1.43
C LEU A 211 11.80 2.39 0.70
N PRO A 212 12.55 1.30 0.94
CA PRO A 212 13.82 1.05 0.26
C PRO A 212 13.65 0.94 -1.25
N LYS A 213 14.57 1.51 -2.04
CA LYS A 213 14.50 1.57 -3.51
C LYS A 213 14.22 0.21 -4.17
N ASP A 214 14.82 -0.85 -3.66
CA ASP A 214 14.71 -2.21 -4.20
C ASP A 214 13.49 -3.01 -3.69
N LEU A 215 12.59 -2.43 -2.89
CA LEU A 215 11.36 -3.10 -2.44
C LEU A 215 10.46 -3.53 -3.61
N ALA A 216 10.45 -2.73 -4.69
CA ALA A 216 9.85 -2.95 -6.02
C ALA A 216 8.35 -3.30 -6.13
N ALA A 217 7.77 -4.01 -5.17
CA ALA A 217 6.35 -4.37 -5.09
C ALA A 217 5.98 -4.73 -3.64
N CYS A 218 4.67 -4.83 -3.38
CA CYS A 218 4.13 -5.16 -2.05
C CYS A 218 4.56 -4.15 -0.97
N GLU A 219 4.68 -2.88 -1.36
CA GLU A 219 4.92 -1.76 -0.45
C GLU A 219 3.84 -1.67 0.64
N ASP A 220 2.61 -2.03 0.28
CA ASP A 220 1.49 -2.13 1.19
C ASP A 220 1.71 -3.18 2.30
N GLY A 221 2.27 -4.34 1.96
CA GLY A 221 2.67 -5.36 2.91
C GLY A 221 3.76 -4.89 3.88
N PHE A 222 4.73 -4.12 3.38
CA PHE A 222 5.77 -3.52 4.21
C PHE A 222 5.20 -2.45 5.15
N ILE A 223 4.41 -1.51 4.63
CA ILE A 223 3.74 -0.45 5.41
C ILE A 223 2.85 -1.08 6.47
N LYS A 224 2.04 -2.09 6.11
CA LYS A 224 1.20 -2.84 7.04
C LYS A 224 2.02 -3.43 8.18
N ALA A 225 3.14 -4.09 7.88
CA ALA A 225 3.98 -4.67 8.91
C ALA A 225 4.48 -3.62 9.90
N LEU A 226 4.98 -2.49 9.41
CA LEU A 226 5.48 -1.40 10.26
C LEU A 226 4.35 -0.76 11.07
N VAL A 227 3.21 -0.47 10.45
CA VAL A 227 2.07 0.13 11.14
C VAL A 227 1.54 -0.81 12.22
N CYS A 228 1.25 -2.08 11.90
CA CYS A 228 0.67 -2.99 12.88
C CYS A 228 1.61 -3.34 14.03
N THR A 229 2.93 -3.20 13.88
CA THR A 229 3.91 -3.54 14.93
C THR A 229 4.55 -2.33 15.60
N ASP A 230 4.08 -1.13 15.28
CA ASP A 230 4.72 0.11 15.73
C ASP A 230 6.21 0.13 15.42
N PHE A 231 6.54 -0.03 14.14
CA PHE A 231 7.91 -0.10 13.63
C PHE A 231 8.72 -1.24 14.26
N LEU A 232 8.08 -2.42 14.38
CA LEU A 232 8.65 -3.64 14.97
C LEU A 232 9.01 -3.51 16.46
N THR A 233 8.44 -2.54 17.17
CA THR A 233 8.68 -2.33 18.60
C THR A 233 7.62 -2.95 19.49
N ARG A 234 6.48 -3.35 18.92
CA ARG A 234 5.33 -3.92 19.64
C ARG A 234 4.81 -5.20 18.97
N PRO A 235 4.06 -6.04 19.71
CA PRO A 235 3.25 -7.08 19.10
C PRO A 235 2.30 -6.51 18.05
N VAL A 236 1.90 -7.38 17.13
CA VAL A 236 1.01 -6.99 16.03
C VAL A 236 -0.36 -6.59 16.57
N ALA A 237 -0.79 -5.39 16.19
CA ALA A 237 -2.07 -4.75 16.43
C ALA A 237 -2.79 -4.45 15.09
N PRO A 238 -3.53 -5.41 14.50
CA PRO A 238 -4.23 -5.22 13.22
C PRO A 238 -5.29 -4.11 13.24
N GLU A 239 -5.81 -3.76 14.41
CA GLU A 239 -6.75 -2.65 14.65
C GLU A 239 -6.18 -1.27 14.31
N ARG A 240 -4.85 -1.13 14.18
CA ARG A 240 -4.21 0.11 13.71
C ARG A 240 -4.52 0.44 12.25
N ILE A 241 -5.11 -0.49 11.51
CA ILE A 241 -5.60 -0.30 10.15
C ILE A 241 -7.11 -0.54 10.14
N ARG A 242 -7.88 0.52 9.86
CA ARG A 242 -9.35 0.49 9.87
C ARG A 242 -9.92 0.43 8.47
N LEU A 243 -10.85 -0.50 8.25
CA LEU A 243 -11.70 -0.45 7.07
C LEU A 243 -12.75 0.65 7.29
N ALA A 244 -12.72 1.68 6.46
CA ALA A 244 -13.69 2.76 6.49
C ALA A 244 -15.04 2.25 5.95
N GLU A 245 -16.09 2.44 6.74
CA GLU A 245 -17.43 2.00 6.35
C GLU A 245 -17.93 2.78 5.14
N GLY A 246 -18.55 2.08 4.19
CA GLY A 246 -19.06 2.69 2.96
C GLY A 246 -18.00 3.20 1.99
N ALA A 247 -16.71 3.07 2.29
CA ALA A 247 -15.62 3.47 1.39
C ALA A 247 -15.31 2.35 0.38
N GLU A 248 -15.29 2.65 -0.92
CA GLU A 248 -14.89 1.71 -1.97
C GLU A 248 -14.32 2.39 -3.22
N HIS A 249 -13.35 1.72 -3.85
CA HIS A 249 -12.83 2.07 -5.17
C HIS A 249 -12.93 0.88 -6.13
N THR A 250 -13.01 1.19 -7.42
CA THR A 250 -12.97 0.20 -8.49
C THR A 250 -11.60 0.17 -9.14
N PHE A 251 -11.10 -1.02 -9.45
CA PHE A 251 -9.89 -1.22 -10.24
C PHE A 251 -10.11 -2.24 -11.36
N GLU A 252 -9.29 -2.14 -12.41
CA GLU A 252 -9.32 -3.05 -13.56
C GLU A 252 -8.82 -4.44 -13.18
N ALA A 253 -9.64 -5.47 -13.39
CA ALA A 253 -9.23 -6.84 -13.15
C ALA A 253 -8.25 -7.36 -14.23
N TYR A 254 -7.19 -8.05 -13.81
CA TYR A 254 -6.39 -8.85 -14.73
C TYR A 254 -7.21 -10.05 -15.25
N THR A 255 -7.54 -10.03 -16.55
CA THR A 255 -8.35 -11.10 -17.17
C THR A 255 -7.51 -12.09 -17.99
N ARG A 256 -6.36 -11.66 -18.52
CA ARG A 256 -5.48 -12.51 -19.34
C ARG A 256 -4.58 -13.40 -18.47
N PRO A 257 -4.50 -14.72 -18.71
CA PRO A 257 -3.66 -15.64 -17.92
C PRO A 257 -2.20 -15.20 -17.81
N THR A 258 -1.64 -14.64 -18.88
CA THR A 258 -0.26 -14.12 -18.89
C THR A 258 -0.09 -12.89 -18.01
N ALA A 259 -1.06 -11.96 -18.00
CA ALA A 259 -1.05 -10.78 -17.13
C ALA A 259 -1.17 -11.19 -15.66
N ILE A 260 -2.03 -12.17 -15.40
CA ILE A 260 -2.23 -12.77 -14.10
C ILE A 260 -0.91 -13.40 -13.57
N LEU A 261 -0.25 -14.26 -14.35
CA LEU A 261 1.03 -14.88 -13.95
C LEU A 261 2.14 -13.83 -13.73
N ARG A 262 2.19 -12.79 -14.56
CA ARG A 262 3.13 -11.66 -14.38
C ARG A 262 2.85 -10.91 -13.07
N ASN A 263 1.60 -10.66 -12.74
CA ASN A 263 1.23 -10.04 -11.47
C ASN A 263 1.60 -10.94 -10.29
N GLN A 264 1.32 -12.25 -10.35
CA GLN A 264 1.76 -13.20 -9.32
C GLN A 264 3.27 -13.22 -9.13
N LYS A 265 4.04 -13.25 -10.22
CA LYS A 265 5.50 -13.15 -10.16
C LYS A 265 5.94 -11.86 -9.46
N ARG A 266 5.36 -10.70 -9.81
CA ARG A 266 5.66 -9.41 -9.16
C ARG A 266 5.37 -9.48 -7.66
N GLN A 267 4.20 -9.98 -7.30
CA GLN A 267 3.76 -10.12 -5.90
C GLN A 267 4.66 -11.09 -5.12
N LEU A 268 5.14 -12.19 -5.73
CA LEU A 268 6.09 -13.11 -5.10
C LEU A 268 7.45 -12.47 -4.85
N ILE A 269 7.96 -11.69 -5.81
CA ILE A 269 9.19 -10.90 -5.63
C ILE A 269 9.02 -9.95 -4.44
N GLY A 270 7.96 -9.14 -4.44
CA GLY A 270 7.69 -8.18 -3.36
C GLY A 270 7.52 -8.85 -2.00
N GLN A 271 6.69 -9.90 -1.90
CA GLN A 271 6.49 -10.64 -0.65
C GLN A 271 7.77 -11.29 -0.12
N THR A 272 8.64 -11.78 -1.00
CA THR A 272 9.95 -12.30 -0.61
C THR A 272 10.79 -11.20 0.03
N ILE A 273 10.83 -10.02 -0.58
CA ILE A 273 11.61 -8.88 -0.08
C ILE A 273 11.03 -8.37 1.25
N VAL A 274 9.71 -8.27 1.36
CA VAL A 274 9.02 -7.92 2.61
C VAL A 274 9.36 -8.93 3.71
N HIS A 275 9.32 -10.24 3.42
CA HIS A 275 9.71 -11.28 4.39
C HIS A 275 11.16 -11.10 4.85
N ILE A 276 12.08 -10.92 3.92
CA ILE A 276 13.51 -10.70 4.22
C ILE A 276 13.68 -9.46 5.10
N LEU A 277 13.02 -8.36 4.79
CA LEU A 277 13.12 -7.13 5.57
C LEU A 277 12.48 -7.29 6.95
N VAL A 278 11.20 -7.63 7.00
CA VAL A 278 10.39 -7.59 8.22
C VAL A 278 10.71 -8.71 9.19
N ASP A 279 10.94 -9.92 8.69
CA ASP A 279 11.08 -11.12 9.53
C ASP A 279 12.54 -11.49 9.80
N GLU A 280 13.47 -11.16 8.90
CA GLU A 280 14.89 -11.55 9.02
C GLU A 280 15.81 -10.36 9.34
N TYR A 281 15.76 -9.28 8.56
CA TYR A 281 16.77 -8.21 8.61
C TYR A 281 16.50 -7.16 9.70
N LEU A 282 15.33 -6.52 9.66
CA LEU A 282 14.99 -5.40 10.54
C LEU A 282 14.96 -5.77 12.03
N PRO A 283 14.49 -6.96 12.44
CA PRO A 283 14.59 -7.39 13.84
C PRO A 283 16.02 -7.49 14.35
N GLY A 284 17.01 -7.66 13.46
CA GLY A 284 18.43 -7.70 13.81
C GLY A 284 19.08 -6.32 14.01
N LEU A 285 18.39 -5.22 13.68
CA LEU A 285 18.94 -3.87 13.86
C LEU A 285 18.97 -3.46 15.34
N PRO A 286 19.95 -2.63 15.75
CA PRO A 286 19.97 -2.01 17.08
C PRO A 286 18.66 -1.29 17.41
N VAL A 287 18.28 -1.27 18.70
CA VAL A 287 17.03 -0.64 19.15
C VAL A 287 16.93 0.83 18.74
N ALA A 288 18.05 1.58 18.81
CA ALA A 288 18.11 2.97 18.39
C ALA A 288 17.78 3.12 16.90
N GLU A 289 18.40 2.31 16.04
CA GLU A 289 18.14 2.29 14.60
C GLU A 289 16.69 1.93 14.26
N ARG A 290 16.07 1.01 15.01
CA ARG A 290 14.65 0.65 14.81
C ARG A 290 13.69 1.76 15.22
N ARG A 291 14.01 2.53 16.27
CA ARG A 291 13.18 3.67 16.69
C ARG A 291 13.12 4.76 15.63
N GLU A 292 14.16 4.87 14.81
CA GLU A 292 14.28 5.83 13.71
C GLU A 292 14.33 5.13 12.35
N LEU A 293 13.56 4.05 12.20
CA LEU A 293 13.65 3.14 11.07
C LEU A 293 13.64 3.83 9.71
N GLY A 294 12.77 4.82 9.50
CA GLY A 294 12.72 5.57 8.25
C GLY A 294 14.02 6.32 7.94
N ARG A 295 14.65 6.94 8.94
CA ARG A 295 15.96 7.59 8.80
C ARG A 295 17.04 6.55 8.51
N THR A 296 17.08 5.47 9.29
CA THR A 296 18.04 4.38 9.13
C THR A 296 18.01 3.79 7.71
N LEU A 297 16.82 3.50 7.19
CA LEU A 297 16.67 2.93 5.84
C LEU A 297 17.07 3.93 4.75
N ARG A 298 16.76 5.22 4.91
CA ARG A 298 17.21 6.26 4.00
C ARG A 298 18.73 6.38 3.97
N GLU A 299 19.37 6.44 5.14
CA GLU A 299 20.83 6.51 5.23
C GLU A 299 21.51 5.28 4.61
N LYS A 300 20.90 4.10 4.70
CA LYS A 300 21.39 2.90 4.01
C LYS A 300 21.27 3.01 2.50
N ASP A 301 20.12 3.46 1.98
CA ASP A 301 19.94 3.69 0.54
C ASP A 301 20.90 4.76 -0.01
N ASP A 302 21.20 5.80 0.78
CA ASP A 302 22.10 6.89 0.39
C ASP A 302 23.57 6.45 0.42
N ARG A 303 24.00 5.71 1.45
CA ARG A 303 25.39 5.24 1.59
C ARG A 303 25.70 4.07 0.65
N ASP A 304 24.73 3.19 0.42
CA ASP A 304 24.91 1.96 -0.34
C ASP A 304 23.63 1.59 -1.11
N PRO A 305 23.43 2.13 -2.33
CA PRO A 305 22.22 1.87 -3.11
C PRO A 305 21.96 0.39 -3.47
N LEU A 306 22.91 -0.52 -3.19
CA LEU A 306 22.81 -1.95 -3.46
C LEU A 306 22.66 -2.79 -2.18
N TRP A 307 22.51 -2.18 -0.99
CA TRP A 307 22.46 -2.90 0.27
C TRP A 307 21.35 -3.96 0.28
N LEU A 308 20.15 -3.59 -0.18
CA LEU A 308 19.00 -4.49 -0.16
C LEU A 308 19.18 -5.65 -1.15
N LYS A 309 19.78 -5.41 -2.32
CA LYS A 309 20.13 -6.50 -3.25
C LYS A 309 21.09 -7.52 -2.62
N ARG A 310 22.08 -7.06 -1.83
CA ARG A 310 23.01 -7.96 -1.14
C ARG A 310 22.32 -8.75 -0.03
N VAL A 311 21.40 -8.12 0.71
CA VAL A 311 20.57 -8.83 1.70
C VAL A 311 19.70 -9.90 1.01
N ILE A 312 19.09 -9.56 -0.13
CA ILE A 312 18.32 -10.51 -0.95
C ILE A 312 19.20 -11.66 -1.44
N GLU A 313 20.37 -11.35 -2.00
CA GLU A 313 21.31 -12.36 -2.49
C GLU A 313 21.75 -13.32 -1.38
N THR A 314 22.10 -12.79 -0.20
CA THR A 314 22.47 -13.58 0.98
C THR A 314 21.34 -14.54 1.37
N HIS A 315 20.09 -14.07 1.35
CA HIS A 315 18.93 -14.92 1.60
C HIS A 315 18.81 -16.04 0.56
N LEU A 316 18.94 -15.72 -0.74
CA LEU A 316 18.84 -16.71 -1.82
C LEU A 316 19.98 -17.74 -1.82
N GLN A 317 21.18 -17.36 -1.36
CA GLN A 317 22.30 -18.30 -1.19
C GLN A 317 21.98 -19.34 -0.11
N ARG A 318 21.32 -18.93 0.99
CA ARG A 318 20.86 -19.84 2.05
C ARG A 318 19.65 -20.70 1.65
N ARG A 319 18.88 -20.26 0.63
CA ARG A 319 17.69 -20.96 0.13
C ARG A 319 17.96 -21.61 -1.22
N HIS A 320 18.38 -22.86 -1.21
CA HIS A 320 18.67 -23.61 -2.45
C HIS A 320 17.46 -23.84 -3.35
N PHE A 321 16.23 -23.76 -2.82
CA PHE A 321 15.01 -24.13 -3.52
C PHE A 321 14.06 -22.95 -3.73
N PHE A 322 13.56 -22.78 -4.96
CA PHE A 322 12.71 -21.66 -5.37
C PHE A 322 11.34 -21.63 -4.68
N TRP A 323 10.88 -22.73 -4.10
CA TRP A 323 9.64 -22.79 -3.31
C TRP A 323 9.83 -22.42 -1.84
N ARG A 324 11.05 -22.05 -1.44
CA ARG A 324 11.39 -21.58 -0.08
C ARG A 324 11.72 -20.09 -0.04
N LEU A 325 11.18 -19.31 -0.97
CA LEU A 325 11.33 -17.85 -1.00
C LEU A 325 10.80 -17.17 0.28
N TYR A 326 9.67 -17.67 0.81
CA TYR A 326 9.19 -17.29 2.14
C TYR A 326 8.34 -18.41 2.75
N PRO A 327 8.12 -18.42 4.08
CA PRO A 327 7.38 -19.46 4.77
C PRO A 327 5.95 -19.63 4.25
N GLY A 328 5.59 -20.87 3.90
CA GLY A 328 4.21 -21.22 3.60
C GLY A 328 3.69 -20.85 2.21
N LEU A 329 4.59 -20.38 1.32
CA LEU A 329 4.35 -20.06 -0.08
C LEU A 329 3.46 -21.09 -0.81
N LEU A 330 3.85 -22.36 -0.80
CA LEU A 330 3.11 -23.41 -1.51
C LEU A 330 1.90 -23.95 -0.74
N SER A 331 1.92 -23.88 0.60
CA SER A 331 0.84 -24.40 1.43
C SER A 331 -0.35 -23.46 1.53
N GLN A 332 -0.23 -22.21 1.07
CA GLN A 332 -1.30 -21.20 1.19
C GLN A 332 -2.58 -21.62 0.45
N SER A 333 -2.45 -22.15 -0.77
CA SER A 333 -3.60 -22.61 -1.57
C SER A 333 -4.36 -23.74 -0.87
N PHE A 334 -3.64 -24.72 -0.32
CA PHE A 334 -4.24 -25.85 0.39
C PHE A 334 -4.78 -25.47 1.77
N ARG A 335 -4.14 -24.53 2.48
CA ARG A 335 -4.65 -24.02 3.75
C ARG A 335 -5.98 -23.29 3.59
N ARG A 336 -6.11 -22.45 2.55
CA ARG A 336 -7.39 -21.80 2.22
C ARG A 336 -8.47 -22.81 1.85
N TRP A 337 -8.11 -23.79 1.02
CA TRP A 337 -8.99 -24.89 0.67
C TRP A 337 -9.46 -25.68 1.90
N ALA A 338 -8.56 -25.98 2.84
CA ALA A 338 -8.90 -26.65 4.09
C ALA A 338 -9.88 -25.82 4.95
N GLY A 339 -9.85 -24.49 4.86
CA GLY A 339 -10.81 -23.61 5.54
C GLY A 339 -12.22 -23.62 4.93
N VAL A 340 -12.43 -24.19 3.74
CA VAL A 340 -13.76 -24.27 3.13
C VAL A 340 -14.57 -25.41 3.78
N PRO A 341 -15.79 -25.14 4.31
CA PRO A 341 -16.60 -26.15 4.98
C PRO A 341 -17.35 -27.07 3.99
N GLY A 342 -17.54 -28.33 4.40
CA GLY A 342 -18.43 -29.30 3.75
C GLY A 342 -18.05 -29.69 2.31
N LEU A 343 -19.07 -30.07 1.53
CA LEU A 343 -18.91 -30.54 0.13
C LEU A 343 -18.31 -29.49 -0.81
N LYS A 344 -18.38 -28.20 -0.45
CA LYS A 344 -17.71 -27.12 -1.20
C LYS A 344 -16.19 -27.33 -1.25
N ARG A 345 -15.62 -28.03 -0.28
CA ARG A 345 -14.20 -28.38 -0.30
C ARG A 345 -13.86 -29.23 -1.54
N LEU A 346 -14.66 -30.23 -1.89
CA LEU A 346 -14.40 -31.09 -3.05
C LEU A 346 -14.48 -30.29 -4.37
N THR A 347 -15.49 -29.44 -4.51
CA THR A 347 -15.66 -28.61 -5.72
C THR A 347 -14.59 -27.52 -5.86
N CYS A 348 -14.01 -27.08 -4.73
CA CYS A 348 -12.90 -26.13 -4.70
C CYS A 348 -11.51 -26.77 -4.83
N PHE A 349 -11.36 -28.10 -4.74
CA PHE A 349 -10.03 -28.74 -4.82
C PHE A 349 -9.30 -28.49 -6.16
N PRO A 350 -9.93 -28.63 -7.34
CA PRO A 350 -9.27 -28.32 -8.61
C PRO A 350 -8.78 -26.86 -8.69
N ALA A 351 -9.51 -25.94 -8.05
CA ALA A 351 -9.12 -24.54 -7.92
C ALA A 351 -7.82 -24.38 -7.13
N ALA A 352 -7.73 -25.07 -5.99
CA ALA A 352 -6.58 -25.05 -5.11
C ALA A 352 -5.34 -25.70 -5.76
N ALA A 353 -5.52 -26.81 -6.47
CA ALA A 353 -4.46 -27.48 -7.23
C ALA A 353 -3.91 -26.58 -8.34
N ALA A 354 -4.79 -25.95 -9.14
CA ALA A 354 -4.36 -24.95 -10.13
C ALA A 354 -3.63 -23.78 -9.46
N GLY A 355 -4.14 -23.32 -8.30
CA GLY A 355 -3.50 -22.38 -7.37
C GLY A 355 -2.04 -22.71 -7.09
N PHE A 356 -1.82 -23.92 -6.63
CA PHE A 356 -0.52 -24.45 -6.30
C PHE A 356 0.42 -24.46 -7.50
N PHE A 357 0.00 -24.97 -8.66
CA PHE A 357 0.86 -25.03 -9.85
C PHE A 357 1.21 -23.64 -10.40
N ALA A 358 0.25 -22.71 -10.41
CA ALA A 358 0.51 -21.33 -10.80
C ALA A 358 1.52 -20.67 -9.84
N ALA A 359 1.34 -20.85 -8.53
CA ALA A 359 2.28 -20.36 -7.52
C ALA A 359 3.67 -20.98 -7.70
N LEU A 360 3.77 -22.28 -8.00
CA LEU A 360 5.04 -22.96 -8.24
C LEU A 360 5.78 -22.38 -9.45
N LEU A 361 5.08 -22.20 -10.58
CA LEU A 361 5.64 -21.58 -11.79
C LEU A 361 6.08 -20.14 -11.53
N ALA A 362 5.22 -19.34 -10.90
CA ALA A 362 5.51 -17.96 -10.58
C ALA A 362 6.71 -17.86 -9.61
N SER A 363 6.85 -18.77 -8.65
CA SER A 363 7.97 -18.85 -7.71
C SER A 363 9.28 -19.17 -8.40
N TRP A 364 9.29 -20.11 -9.34
CA TRP A 364 10.47 -20.39 -10.15
C TRP A 364 10.90 -19.16 -10.96
N THR A 365 9.95 -18.47 -11.61
CA THR A 365 10.26 -17.25 -12.39
C THR A 365 10.72 -16.09 -11.51
N ALA A 366 10.17 -15.94 -10.30
CA ALA A 366 10.55 -14.94 -9.31
C ALA A 366 11.97 -15.21 -8.80
N PHE A 367 12.26 -16.44 -8.39
CA PHE A 367 13.59 -16.86 -7.94
C PHE A 367 14.66 -16.62 -9.01
N ARG A 368 14.40 -16.96 -10.28
CA ARG A 368 15.32 -16.67 -11.39
C ARG A 368 15.51 -15.18 -11.62
N ALA A 369 14.49 -14.35 -11.41
CA ALA A 369 14.61 -12.90 -11.53
C ALA A 369 15.47 -12.32 -10.39
N LEU A 370 15.19 -12.73 -9.16
CA LEU A 370 15.92 -12.32 -7.97
C LEU A 370 17.40 -12.74 -8.03
N LYS A 371 17.72 -13.97 -8.46
CA LYS A 371 19.11 -14.43 -8.68
C LYS A 371 19.87 -13.63 -9.73
N ARG A 372 19.17 -12.93 -10.63
CA ARG A 372 19.79 -12.04 -11.64
C ARG A 372 19.86 -10.58 -11.16
N GLY A 373 19.60 -10.31 -9.87
CA GLY A 373 19.55 -8.96 -9.31
C GLY A 373 18.37 -8.12 -9.83
N ARG A 374 17.34 -8.75 -10.42
CA ARG A 374 16.18 -8.04 -10.98
C ARG A 374 15.08 -7.89 -9.93
N THR A 375 15.19 -6.84 -9.14
CA THR A 375 14.20 -6.38 -8.16
C THR A 375 13.11 -5.54 -8.83
N ASN A 376 13.51 -4.62 -9.72
CA ASN A 376 12.65 -3.64 -10.42
C ASN A 376 11.73 -4.23 -11.51
N TYR A 377 10.98 -5.28 -11.18
CA TYR A 377 10.04 -5.91 -12.10
C TYR A 377 8.67 -5.20 -12.06
N TRP A 378 8.45 -4.32 -13.04
CA TRP A 378 7.13 -3.72 -13.29
C TRP A 378 6.58 -4.19 -14.64
N PRO A 379 5.50 -4.99 -14.68
CA PRO A 379 4.88 -5.33 -15.94
C PRO A 379 4.25 -4.06 -16.54
N ARG A 380 4.54 -3.76 -17.81
CA ARG A 380 3.74 -2.79 -18.56
C ARG A 380 2.32 -3.33 -18.60
N ALA A 381 1.40 -2.66 -17.90
CA ALA A 381 -0.01 -2.98 -17.99
C ALA A 381 -0.55 -2.22 -19.20
N GLN A 382 -0.83 -2.92 -20.30
CA GLN A 382 -1.70 -2.36 -21.34
C GLN A 382 -3.12 -2.40 -20.78
N ARG A 383 -3.50 -1.33 -20.10
CA ARG A 383 -4.84 -1.15 -19.54
C ARG A 383 -5.67 -0.34 -20.52
N GLY A 384 -6.85 -0.86 -20.84
CA GLY A 384 -7.76 -0.23 -21.82
C GLY A 384 -8.49 0.99 -21.26
N GLY A 385 -8.25 1.35 -20.00
CA GLY A 385 -9.04 2.34 -19.26
C GLY A 385 -10.37 1.76 -18.78
N ILE A 386 -10.71 1.98 -17.50
CA ILE A 386 -11.99 1.54 -16.92
C ILE A 386 -13.16 2.32 -17.57
N ALA A 387 -12.93 3.60 -17.92
CA ALA A 387 -13.95 4.47 -18.50
C ALA A 387 -14.36 4.03 -19.92
N THR A 388 -13.41 3.70 -20.78
CA THR A 388 -13.64 3.39 -22.20
C THR A 388 -14.58 2.19 -22.38
N ARG A 389 -14.44 1.15 -21.54
CA ARG A 389 -15.32 -0.04 -21.63
C ARG A 389 -16.78 0.25 -21.27
N ARG A 390 -17.04 1.26 -20.43
CA ARG A 390 -18.40 1.54 -19.96
C ARG A 390 -19.19 2.33 -21.00
N GLU A 391 -18.54 3.25 -21.71
CA GLU A 391 -19.12 3.93 -22.86
C GLU A 391 -19.45 2.93 -23.99
N GLU A 392 -18.58 1.96 -24.25
CA GLU A 392 -18.86 0.87 -25.21
C GLU A 392 -20.07 0.01 -24.81
N ILE A 393 -20.27 -0.25 -23.51
CA ILE A 393 -21.40 -1.04 -23.00
C ILE A 393 -22.70 -0.22 -22.96
N GLY A 394 -22.62 1.09 -22.71
CA GLY A 394 -23.77 1.99 -22.66
C GLY A 394 -24.23 2.53 -24.02
N GLY A 395 -23.33 2.56 -25.02
CA GLY A 395 -23.56 3.17 -26.33
C GLY A 395 -24.32 2.31 -27.35
N LYS A 396 -24.53 1.01 -27.10
CA LYS A 396 -25.40 0.17 -27.94
C LYS A 396 -26.87 0.28 -27.51
N ARG A 397 -27.46 1.48 -27.60
CA ARG A 397 -28.91 1.61 -27.82
C ARG A 397 -29.15 1.51 -29.33
N THR A 398 -29.35 0.29 -29.81
CA THR A 398 -29.85 0.04 -31.16
C THR A 398 -31.28 0.54 -31.27
N THR A 399 -31.48 1.72 -31.85
CA THR A 399 -32.72 2.03 -32.58
C THR A 399 -32.60 1.39 -33.95
N SER A 400 -32.94 0.11 -34.07
CA SER A 400 -33.13 -0.55 -35.35
C SER A 400 -34.28 -1.56 -35.23
N PRO A 401 -35.07 -1.77 -36.29
CA PRO A 401 -36.33 -2.51 -36.22
C PRO A 401 -36.10 -4.01 -35.98
N LEU A 402 -37.09 -4.66 -35.40
CA LEU A 402 -37.17 -6.10 -35.13
C LEU A 402 -36.65 -6.96 -36.31
N PRO A 403 -35.71 -7.89 -36.09
CA PRO A 403 -35.44 -8.95 -37.04
C PRO A 403 -36.37 -10.16 -36.80
N SER A 404 -36.71 -10.81 -37.90
CA SER A 404 -37.46 -12.07 -38.03
C SER A 404 -36.82 -13.24 -37.26
N PRO A 405 -37.55 -14.34 -36.99
CA PRO A 405 -37.09 -15.41 -36.11
C PRO A 405 -35.93 -16.21 -36.72
N PRO A 406 -35.05 -16.81 -35.90
CA PRO A 406 -33.82 -17.42 -36.38
C PRO A 406 -34.02 -18.86 -36.87
N GLU A 407 -33.35 -19.20 -37.97
CA GLU A 407 -33.04 -20.56 -38.38
C GLU A 407 -32.00 -21.19 -37.44
N GLU A 408 -32.18 -22.49 -37.18
CA GLU A 408 -31.28 -23.34 -36.40
C GLU A 408 -29.94 -23.55 -37.12
N GLU A 409 -28.83 -23.19 -36.46
CA GLU A 409 -27.50 -23.66 -36.87
C GLU A 409 -26.72 -24.25 -35.70
N LYS A 410 -26.12 -25.41 -35.96
CA LYS A 410 -25.58 -26.38 -35.01
C LYS A 410 -24.30 -25.90 -34.32
N GLU A 411 -24.26 -26.05 -32.99
CA GLU A 411 -23.10 -25.78 -32.15
C GLU A 411 -22.33 -27.09 -31.83
N MET A 412 -21.02 -27.14 -32.09
CA MET A 412 -20.06 -28.15 -31.60
C MET A 412 -18.82 -27.47 -30.98
N PRO A 413 -18.07 -28.13 -30.06
CA PRO A 413 -17.84 -27.56 -28.74
C PRO A 413 -16.47 -26.93 -28.53
N ARG A 414 -16.44 -25.65 -28.11
CA ARG A 414 -15.30 -24.97 -27.47
C ARG A 414 -15.12 -25.32 -25.98
N ARG A 415 -15.65 -26.45 -25.50
CA ARG A 415 -15.82 -26.72 -24.06
C ARG A 415 -14.55 -27.13 -23.30
N LEU A 416 -13.47 -27.55 -23.98
CA LEU A 416 -12.25 -28.04 -23.31
C LEU A 416 -11.20 -26.94 -23.07
N GLU A 417 -11.05 -25.97 -23.97
CA GLU A 417 -10.12 -24.85 -23.79
C GLU A 417 -10.63 -23.86 -22.72
N ASP A 418 -11.95 -23.68 -22.62
CA ASP A 418 -12.57 -22.82 -21.61
C ASP A 418 -12.48 -23.38 -20.18
N ALA A 419 -12.42 -24.70 -20.02
CA ALA A 419 -12.25 -25.35 -18.72
C ALA A 419 -10.84 -25.13 -18.16
N ALA A 420 -9.80 -25.25 -19.00
CA ALA A 420 -8.41 -25.03 -18.61
C ALA A 420 -8.12 -23.56 -18.28
N ALA A 421 -8.68 -22.62 -19.06
CA ALA A 421 -8.57 -21.18 -18.80
C ALA A 421 -9.34 -20.73 -17.55
N GLY A 422 -10.45 -21.40 -17.21
CA GLY A 422 -11.18 -21.19 -15.95
C GLY A 422 -10.44 -21.70 -14.71
N LEU A 423 -9.68 -22.78 -14.82
CA LEU A 423 -8.88 -23.37 -13.74
C LEU A 423 -7.64 -22.55 -13.39
N GLN A 424 -6.88 -22.06 -14.37
CA GLN A 424 -5.75 -21.15 -14.12
C GLN A 424 -6.17 -19.79 -13.54
N PHE A 425 -7.40 -19.34 -13.85
CA PHE A 425 -7.95 -18.10 -13.30
C PHE A 425 -8.27 -18.22 -11.79
N ARG A 426 -8.77 -19.38 -11.33
CA ARG A 426 -9.02 -19.69 -9.91
C ARG A 426 -7.77 -19.57 -9.04
N ALA A 427 -6.63 -19.96 -9.59
CA ALA A 427 -5.34 -20.04 -8.92
C ALA A 427 -4.79 -18.70 -8.44
N SER A 428 -5.07 -17.66 -9.23
CA SER A 428 -4.31 -16.44 -9.16
C SER A 428 -5.00 -15.31 -8.42
N LEU A 429 -6.33 -15.34 -8.38
CA LEU A 429 -7.14 -14.41 -7.63
C LEU A 429 -7.03 -14.60 -6.10
N ALA A 430 -6.64 -15.79 -5.66
CA ALA A 430 -6.39 -16.04 -4.25
C ALA A 430 -5.14 -15.30 -3.75
N PHE A 431 -4.15 -15.02 -4.60
CA PHE A 431 -2.84 -14.52 -4.18
C PHE A 431 -2.81 -13.01 -3.83
N GLU A 432 -3.80 -12.24 -4.29
CA GLU A 432 -3.83 -10.75 -4.24
C GLU A 432 -4.02 -10.15 -2.83
N SER A 433 -4.25 -10.95 -1.79
CA SER A 433 -4.30 -10.47 -0.40
C SER A 433 -3.14 -11.04 0.39
N GLY A 434 -2.19 -10.17 0.75
CA GLY A 434 -1.14 -10.48 1.72
C GLY A 434 -1.77 -11.14 2.94
N SER A 435 -1.41 -12.40 3.18
CA SER A 435 -2.03 -13.22 4.22
C SER A 435 -1.84 -12.57 5.60
N PRO A 436 -2.85 -12.59 6.49
CA PRO A 436 -2.70 -12.32 7.92
C PRO A 436 -1.65 -13.21 8.61
N GLU A 437 -1.10 -14.21 7.92
CA GLU A 437 -0.15 -15.16 8.50
C GLU A 437 1.33 -14.84 8.27
N SER A 438 1.72 -13.90 7.39
CA SER A 438 3.12 -13.39 7.48
C SER A 438 3.37 -12.78 8.86
N VAL A 439 2.31 -12.14 9.37
CA VAL A 439 2.20 -11.56 10.71
C VAL A 439 2.15 -12.63 11.83
N ARG A 440 1.48 -13.78 11.63
CA ARG A 440 1.59 -14.93 12.58
C ARG A 440 2.95 -15.62 12.51
N GLY A 441 3.58 -15.65 11.33
CA GLY A 441 4.97 -16.10 11.15
C GLY A 441 5.92 -15.27 12.00
N ALA A 442 5.77 -13.94 11.97
CA ALA A 442 6.48 -13.03 12.86
C ALA A 442 6.20 -13.33 14.35
N GLN A 443 4.95 -13.56 14.77
CA GLN A 443 4.62 -13.93 16.17
C GLN A 443 5.25 -15.26 16.62
N LEU A 444 5.23 -16.29 15.76
CA LEU A 444 5.92 -17.57 16.02
C LEU A 444 7.44 -17.39 16.09
N TYR A 445 7.99 -16.46 15.32
CA TYR A 445 9.41 -16.11 15.36
C TYR A 445 9.75 -15.30 16.62
N THR A 446 8.93 -14.34 17.06
CA THR A 446 9.12 -13.60 18.32
C THR A 446 9.06 -14.54 19.52
N LEU A 447 8.14 -15.51 19.52
CA LEU A 447 8.06 -16.55 20.57
C LEU A 447 9.29 -17.48 20.55
N ARG A 448 9.84 -17.80 19.38
CA ARG A 448 11.09 -18.58 19.25
C ARG A 448 12.33 -17.77 19.68
N ALA A 449 12.43 -16.49 19.30
CA ALA A 449 13.51 -15.61 19.71
C ALA A 449 13.48 -15.34 21.23
N ALA A 450 12.29 -15.13 21.81
CA ALA A 450 12.12 -15.01 23.25
C ALA A 450 12.47 -16.31 24.01
N ARG A 451 12.22 -17.49 23.42
CA ARG A 451 12.68 -18.78 23.97
C ARG A 451 14.19 -19.00 23.81
N ALA A 452 14.79 -18.53 22.72
CA ALA A 452 16.24 -18.60 22.50
C ALA A 452 17.01 -17.71 23.48
N GLY A 453 16.54 -16.47 23.72
CA GLY A 453 17.14 -15.55 24.70
C GLY A 453 17.05 -16.04 26.16
N ARG A 454 15.98 -16.78 26.53
CA ARG A 454 15.89 -17.41 27.86
C ARG A 454 16.86 -18.59 28.04
N ARG A 455 17.18 -19.32 26.97
CA ARG A 455 18.16 -20.43 27.02
C ARG A 455 19.60 -19.94 27.07
N SER A 456 19.93 -18.80 26.48
CA SER A 456 21.26 -18.19 26.62
C SER A 456 21.47 -17.53 27.98
N GLY A 457 20.44 -16.90 28.57
CA GLY A 457 20.52 -16.35 29.93
C GLY A 457 20.65 -17.42 31.02
N ALA A 458 19.99 -18.58 30.86
CA ALA A 458 20.05 -19.66 31.84
C ALA A 458 21.40 -20.41 31.89
N ARG A 459 22.26 -20.27 30.87
CA ARG A 459 23.62 -20.85 30.89
C ARG A 459 24.68 -19.92 31.49
N SER A 460 24.37 -18.63 31.67
CA SER A 460 25.29 -17.67 32.28
C SER A 460 25.12 -17.56 33.81
N ALA A 461 24.13 -18.25 34.40
CA ALA A 461 23.84 -18.21 35.83
C ALA A 461 24.21 -19.51 36.57
N ALA A 462 24.93 -20.42 35.92
CA ALA A 462 25.30 -21.73 36.48
C ALA A 462 26.82 -21.90 36.67
N ASP A 463 27.61 -20.83 36.56
CA ASP A 463 29.07 -20.86 36.76
C ASP A 463 29.44 -19.69 37.69
N GLY A 464 29.51 -19.95 38.98
CA GLY A 464 29.70 -18.96 40.03
C GLY A 464 29.71 -19.61 41.40
N GLY A 465 30.70 -20.47 41.63
CA GLY A 465 30.98 -21.08 42.94
C GLY A 465 32.44 -20.84 43.32
N ASP A 466 32.60 -20.21 44.49
CA ASP A 466 33.73 -20.22 45.43
C ASP A 466 35.15 -19.95 44.93
N GLU A 467 35.76 -18.86 45.42
CA GLU A 467 37.02 -19.01 46.16
C GLU A 467 37.30 -17.84 47.14
N MET A 468 38.05 -18.22 48.18
CA MET A 468 38.29 -17.61 49.49
C MET A 468 39.05 -16.27 49.50
N SER A 469 38.70 -15.42 50.48
CA SER A 469 39.66 -14.50 51.16
C SER A 469 40.46 -15.28 52.23
N PRO A 470 41.61 -14.83 52.82
CA PRO A 470 42.08 -13.44 53.06
C PRO A 470 43.66 -13.32 53.08
N PRO A 471 44.38 -12.45 53.86
CA PRO A 471 44.19 -11.05 54.30
C PRO A 471 45.38 -10.06 54.04
N LEU A 472 45.07 -8.76 54.16
CA LEU A 472 45.81 -7.60 54.75
C LEU A 472 47.15 -7.02 54.22
N THR A 473 47.20 -5.67 54.40
CA THR A 473 48.33 -4.68 54.41
C THR A 473 48.97 -4.33 53.04
N THR A 474 49.25 -3.07 52.65
CA THR A 474 49.72 -1.87 53.38
C THR A 474 49.59 -0.61 52.48
N THR A 475 49.33 0.55 53.10
CA THR A 475 49.78 1.95 52.79
C THR A 475 49.96 2.46 51.34
N GLY A 476 49.39 3.64 51.05
CA GLY A 476 49.87 4.49 49.95
C GLY A 476 48.96 5.69 49.59
N THR A 477 49.16 6.80 50.27
CA THR A 477 48.69 8.17 49.94
C THR A 477 49.20 8.67 48.58
N ALA A 478 48.35 9.34 47.78
CA ALA A 478 48.66 10.61 47.07
C ALA A 478 47.45 11.17 46.30
N GLN A 479 47.39 12.51 46.28
CA GLN A 479 46.36 13.43 45.79
C GLN A 479 46.15 13.49 44.26
N PRO A 480 45.12 14.23 43.79
CA PRO A 480 44.80 14.42 42.37
C PRO A 480 45.41 15.70 41.75
N ASN A 481 45.24 15.80 40.43
CA ASN A 481 45.23 16.97 39.52
C ASN A 481 46.51 17.31 38.74
N PRO A 482 46.38 17.98 37.56
CA PRO A 482 45.20 18.64 36.97
C PRO A 482 44.63 18.04 35.69
#